data_AF-Q5S040-F1
#
_entry.id   AF-Q5S040-F1
#
_cell.length_a   1.000
_cell.length_b   1.000
_cell.length_c   1.000
_cell.angle_alpha   90.00
_cell.angle_beta   90.00
_cell.angle_gamma   90.00
#
_symmetry.space_group_name_H-M   'P 1'
#
loop_
_entity.id
_entity.type
_entity.pdbx_description
1 polymer ?
#
loop_
_entity_poly.entity_id
_entity_poly.type
_entity_poly.pdbx_seq_one_letter_code
_entity_poly.pdbx_strand_id
1 'polypeptide(L)' 'QLTVVAPSHRVTANVGQDVVLRCQLSPRKDARNSDIRWILQQSLRLVHHYRNGVDLDQMLEYEGRTEL' A
#
# COMPACT_ATOMS: atom_id res chain seq x y z
N GLN A 1 -6.52 -18.60 9.10
CA GLN A 1 -7.01 -17.49 8.25
C GLN A 1 -5.92 -16.43 8.18
N LEU A 2 -5.75 -15.75 7.04
CA LEU A 2 -4.80 -14.65 6.87
C LEU A 2 -5.54 -13.32 7.01
N THR A 3 -5.01 -12.39 7.80
CA THR A 3 -5.58 -11.04 7.97
C THR A 3 -4.53 -9.97 7.73
N VAL A 4 -4.95 -8.82 7.21
CA VAL A 4 -4.13 -7.61 7.14
C VAL A 4 -4.39 -6.77 8.38
N VAL A 5 -3.34 -6.45 9.12
CA VAL A 5 -3.38 -5.60 10.32
C VAL A 5 -2.76 -4.25 9.97
N ALA A 6 -3.54 -3.18 10.19
CA ALA A 6 -3.11 -1.80 10.02
C ALA A 6 -2.97 -1.10 11.39
N PRO A 7 -2.21 0.00 11.47
CA PRO A 7 -2.13 0.84 12.67
C PRO A 7 -3.51 1.31 13.12
N SER A 8 -3.73 1.31 14.43
CA SER A 8 -4.97 1.83 15.02
C SER A 8 -5.04 3.36 15.00
N HIS A 9 -3.89 4.04 14.95
CA HIS A 9 -3.79 5.49 14.89
C HIS A 9 -3.70 5.97 13.44
N ARG A 10 -4.18 7.19 13.21
CA ARG A 10 -4.04 7.85 11.91
C ARG A 10 -2.57 8.19 11.65
N VAL A 11 -2.14 8.00 10.41
CA VAL A 11 -0.84 8.44 9.93
C VAL A 11 -1.02 9.81 9.28
N THR A 12 -0.19 10.79 9.64
CA THR A 12 -0.26 12.18 9.15
C THR A 12 1.07 12.59 8.55
N ALA A 13 1.03 13.40 7.49
CA ALA A 13 2.20 14.02 6.89
C ALA A 13 1.89 15.44 6.44
N ASN A 14 2.94 16.27 6.36
CA ASN A 14 2.84 17.60 5.78
C ASN A 14 2.90 17.51 4.25
N VAL A 15 2.31 18.49 3.57
CA VAL A 15 2.35 18.55 2.10
C VAL A 15 3.80 18.60 1.62
N GLY A 16 4.13 17.77 0.63
CA GLY A 16 5.49 17.66 0.07
C GLY A 16 6.43 16.76 0.88
N GLN A 17 5.95 16.08 1.92
CA GLN A 17 6.70 15.04 2.62
C GLN A 17 6.20 13.65 2.26
N ASP A 18 7.12 12.69 2.31
CA ASP A 18 6.78 11.28 2.16
C ASP A 18 6.15 10.72 3.45
N VAL A 19 5.34 9.68 3.29
CA VAL A 19 4.69 8.99 4.41
C VAL A 19 4.62 7.50 4.15
N VAL A 20 4.79 6.71 5.20
CA VAL A 20 4.71 5.24 5.11
C VAL A 20 3.41 4.75 5.73
N LEU A 21 2.55 4.15 4.92
CA LEU A 21 1.35 3.44 5.37
C LEU A 21 1.72 1.97 5.64
N ARG A 22 2.10 1.66 6.89
CA ARG A 22 2.51 0.30 7.25
C ARG A 22 1.29 -0.60 7.41
N CYS A 23 1.34 -1.80 6.83
CA CYS A 23 0.40 -2.89 7.07
C CYS A 23 1.18 -4.20 7.29
N GLN A 24 0.62 -5.16 8.00
CA GLN A 24 1.27 -6.44 8.28
C GLN A 24 0.31 -7.62 8.08
N LEU A 25 0.82 -8.73 7.57
CA LEU A 25 0.10 -9.99 7.54
C LEU A 25 0.13 -10.67 8.91
N SER A 26 -1.01 -11.18 9.34
CA SER A 26 -1.13 -12.02 10.54
C SER A 26 -1.76 -13.38 10.17
N PRO A 27 -1.13 -14.52 10.53
CA PRO A 27 0.21 -14.62 11.13
C PRO A 27 1.30 -14.08 10.20
N ARG A 28 2.46 -13.71 10.77
CA ARG A 28 3.58 -13.13 10.02
C ARG A 28 4.00 -14.07 8.89
N LYS A 29 4.05 -13.54 7.67
CA LYS A 29 4.42 -14.27 6.46
C LYS A 29 5.19 -13.35 5.53
N ASP A 30 6.11 -13.91 4.75
CA ASP A 30 6.75 -13.19 3.65
C ASP A 30 5.71 -12.84 2.58
N ALA A 31 5.63 -11.54 2.26
CA ALA A 31 4.70 -10.99 1.31
C ALA A 31 5.34 -10.69 -0.05
N ARG A 32 6.65 -10.95 -0.23
CA ARG A 32 7.38 -10.60 -1.46
C ARG A 32 6.70 -11.15 -2.73
N ASN A 33 6.24 -12.39 -2.69
CA ASN A 33 5.56 -13.07 -3.81
C ASN A 33 4.03 -12.94 -3.76
N SER A 34 3.50 -11.84 -3.22
CA SER A 34 2.06 -11.59 -3.12
C SER A 34 1.60 -10.56 -4.16
N ASP A 35 0.30 -10.59 -4.49
CA ASP A 35 -0.42 -9.50 -5.15
C ASP A 35 -0.95 -8.55 -4.07
N ILE A 36 -0.46 -7.31 -4.08
CA ILE A 36 -0.81 -6.29 -3.09
C ILE A 36 -1.35 -5.08 -3.84
N ARG A 37 -2.54 -4.62 -3.45
CA ARG A 37 -3.20 -3.45 -4.02
C ARG A 37 -3.56 -2.45 -2.94
N TRP A 38 -3.12 -1.22 -3.12
CA TRP A 38 -3.56 -0.06 -2.35
C TRP A 38 -4.71 0.61 -3.09
N ILE A 39 -5.85 0.71 -2.43
CA ILE A 39 -7.06 1.31 -2.99
C ILE A 39 -7.47 2.50 -2.11
N LEU A 40 -7.75 3.64 -2.75
CA LEU A 40 -8.32 4.78 -2.05
C LEU A 40 -9.80 4.49 -1.74
N GLN A 41 -10.11 4.28 -0.47
CA GLN A 41 -11.42 3.80 -0.04
C GLN A 41 -12.60 4.66 -0.52
N GLN A 42 -12.45 5.99 -0.55
CA GLN A 42 -13.54 6.91 -0.91
C GLN A 42 -13.97 6.79 -2.37
N SER A 43 -13.07 6.41 -3.27
CA SER A 43 -13.30 6.38 -4.71
C SER A 43 -13.10 5.00 -5.33
N LEU A 44 -12.64 4.02 -4.55
CA LEU A 44 -12.23 2.69 -4.99
C LEU A 44 -11.17 2.71 -6.11
N ARG A 45 -10.43 3.81 -6.23
CA ARG A 45 -9.39 4.00 -7.23
C ARG A 45 -8.10 3.33 -6.80
N LEU A 46 -7.40 2.72 -7.75
CA LEU A 46 -6.08 2.14 -7.54
C LEU A 46 -5.08 3.25 -7.23
N VAL A 47 -4.31 3.07 -6.15
CA VAL A 47 -3.17 3.93 -5.81
C VAL A 47 -1.89 3.25 -6.28
N HIS A 48 -1.70 1.98 -5.91
CA HIS A 48 -0.49 1.23 -6.21
C HIS A 48 -0.80 -0.26 -6.33
N HIS A 49 -0.24 -0.91 -7.36
CA HIS A 49 -0.30 -2.36 -7.54
C HIS A 49 1.12 -2.93 -7.52
N TYR A 50 1.37 -3.84 -6.59
CA TYR A 50 2.61 -4.59 -6.47
C TYR A 50 2.34 -6.07 -6.69
N ARG A 51 3.22 -6.75 -7.41
CA ARG A 51 3.15 -8.21 -7.55
C ARG A 51 4.55 -8.81 -7.70
N ASN A 52 4.85 -9.82 -6.89
CA ASN A 52 6.06 -10.64 -7.01
C ASN A 52 7.39 -9.87 -7.03
N GLY A 53 7.53 -8.85 -6.18
CA GLY A 53 8.75 -8.05 -6.10
C GLY A 53 8.78 -6.87 -7.06
N VAL A 54 7.68 -6.58 -7.77
CA VAL A 54 7.64 -5.58 -8.82
C VAL A 54 6.46 -4.64 -8.60
N ASP A 55 6.75 -3.34 -8.64
CA ASP A 55 5.74 -2.29 -8.75
C ASP A 55 5.22 -2.24 -10.19
N LEU A 56 3.91 -2.43 -10.34
CA LEU A 56 3.23 -2.56 -11.64
C LEU A 56 2.50 -1.24 -11.96
N ASP A 57 1.21 -1.19 -11.65
CA ASP A 57 0.33 -0.12 -12.10
C ASP A 57 0.11 0.92 -11.00
N GLN A 58 0.15 2.19 -11.42
CA GLN A 58 -0.26 3.35 -10.64
C GLN A 58 -1.24 4.16 -11.48
N MET A 59 -2.23 4.80 -10.84
CA MET A 59 -3.01 5.82 -11.57
C MET A 59 -2.15 7.06 -11.78
N LEU A 60 -2.43 7.82 -12.84
CA LEU A 60 -1.63 8.96 -13.28
C LEU A 60 -1.29 9.97 -12.15
N GLU A 61 -2.21 10.20 -11.21
CA GLU A 61 -2.00 11.11 -10.08
C GLU A 61 -1.01 10.62 -9.01
N TYR A 62 -0.71 9.32 -9.03
CA TYR A 62 0.20 8.63 -8.12
C TYR A 62 1.48 8.13 -8.81
N GLU A 63 1.58 8.25 -10.14
CA GLU A 63 2.73 7.77 -10.91
C GLU A 63 4.05 8.38 -10.39
N GLY A 64 4.99 7.51 -10.00
CA GLY A 64 6.29 7.89 -9.46
C GLY A 64 6.25 8.44 -8.03
N ARG A 65 5.13 8.30 -7.32
CA ARG A 65 4.94 8.83 -5.94
C ARG A 65 4.73 7.73 -4.90
N THR A 66 4.65 6.47 -5.32
CA THR A 66 4.44 5.31 -4.45
C THR A 66 5.38 4.17 -4.83
N GLU A 67 5.80 3.40 -3.83
CA GLU A 67 6.66 2.21 -3.97
C GLU A 67 6.33 1.21 -2.85
N LEU A 68 6.68 -0.07 -3.03
CA LEU A 68 6.54 -1.11 -1.99
C LEU A 68 7.81 -1.96 -1.79
#